data_AF-A0A6A7RX89-F1
#
_entry.id   AF-A0A6A7RX89-F1
#
_cell.length_a   1.000
_cell.length_b   1.000
_cell.length_c   1.000
_cell.angle_alpha   90.00
_cell.angle_beta   90.00
_cell.angle_gamma   90.00
#
_symmetry.space_group_name_H-M   'P 1'
#
loop_
_entity.id
_entity.type
_entity.pdbx_description
1 polymer ?
#
loop_
_entity_poly.entity_id
_entity_poly.type
_entity_poly.pdbx_seq_one_letter_code
_entity_poly.pdbx_strand_id
1 'polypeptide(L)'
;MVALATTGGIIVALLSYLNSASATALTNHIAHFTIFQDYVSNEIAKRRGISPGSIDILVLYNLIFSTSRNGKTDVSDGYIDFVCQLNALIDFSNEQAQRAKEGSFRYKQHQERIRDHLMGAGLTVSFAPRNDFFETEGQVFALIDRVNQSFCYSASVPVLIPRKYN
;
A
#
# COMPACT_ATOMS: atom_id res chain seq x y z
N MET A 1 15.04 -26.44 -47.61
CA MET A 1 15.20 -24.97 -47.55
C MET A 1 13.97 -24.27 -46.99
N VAL A 2 12.74 -24.55 -47.46
CA VAL A 2 11.50 -23.90 -46.96
C VAL A 2 11.23 -24.17 -45.46
N ALA A 3 11.29 -25.43 -45.01
CA ALA A 3 11.01 -25.78 -43.61
C ALA A 3 11.95 -25.11 -42.58
N LEU A 4 13.25 -24.99 -42.90
CA LEU A 4 14.24 -24.30 -42.05
C LEU A 4 13.96 -22.79 -41.96
N ALA A 5 13.56 -22.17 -43.07
CA ALA A 5 13.19 -20.76 -43.11
C ALA A 5 11.88 -20.49 -42.34
N THR A 6 10.90 -21.38 -42.42
CA THR A 6 9.64 -21.27 -41.67
C THR A 6 9.85 -21.44 -40.17
N THR A 7 10.58 -22.47 -39.74
CA THR A 7 10.91 -22.66 -38.31
C THR A 7 11.74 -21.51 -37.76
N GLY A 8 12.72 -21.02 -38.53
CA GLY A 8 13.50 -19.84 -38.16
C GLY A 8 12.64 -18.58 -38.03
N GLY A 9 11.73 -18.35 -38.99
CA GLY A 9 10.79 -17.22 -38.96
C GLY A 9 9.85 -17.26 -37.74
N ILE A 10 9.33 -18.44 -37.37
CA ILE A 10 8.50 -18.63 -36.18
C ILE A 10 9.27 -18.31 -34.90
N ILE A 11 10.52 -18.78 -34.79
CA ILE A 11 11.38 -18.50 -33.62
C ILE A 11 11.65 -17.00 -33.50
N VAL A 12 12.00 -16.34 -34.60
CA VAL A 12 12.24 -14.89 -34.63
C VAL A 12 10.97 -14.13 -34.22
N ALA A 13 9.81 -14.49 -34.77
CA ALA A 13 8.54 -13.87 -34.40
C ALA A 13 8.20 -14.04 -32.91
N LEU A 14 8.45 -15.23 -32.34
CA LEU A 14 8.26 -15.48 -30.92
C LEU A 14 9.20 -14.63 -30.05
N LEU A 15 10.49 -14.54 -30.40
CA LEU A 15 11.45 -13.72 -29.66
C LEU A 15 11.10 -12.23 -29.75
N SER A 16 10.69 -11.75 -30.94
CA SER A 16 10.20 -10.39 -31.12
C SER A 16 8.96 -10.12 -30.27
N TYR A 17 8.02 -11.06 -30.22
CA TYR A 17 6.84 -10.95 -29.37
C TYR A 17 7.21 -10.87 -27.87
N LEU A 18 8.07 -11.77 -27.38
CA LEU A 18 8.50 -11.79 -25.98
C LEU A 18 9.21 -10.48 -25.59
N ASN A 19 10.13 -10.00 -26.43
CA ASN A 19 10.82 -8.73 -26.20
C ASN A 19 9.83 -7.54 -26.19
N SER A 20 8.89 -7.52 -27.13
CA SER A 20 7.85 -6.48 -27.20
C SER A 20 6.94 -6.51 -25.98
N ALA A 21 6.54 -7.70 -25.53
CA ALA A 21 5.69 -7.89 -24.35
C ALA A 21 6.40 -7.44 -23.08
N SER A 22 7.68 -7.81 -22.90
CA SER A 22 8.50 -7.35 -21.77
C SER A 22 8.72 -5.84 -21.77
N ALA A 23 9.00 -5.23 -22.93
CA ALA A 23 9.15 -3.78 -23.04
C ALA A 23 7.83 -3.07 -22.67
N THR A 24 6.70 -3.57 -23.16
CA THR A 24 5.37 -3.02 -22.86
C THR A 24 5.05 -3.12 -21.36
N ALA A 25 5.34 -4.26 -20.73
CA ALA A 25 5.13 -4.45 -19.29
C ALA A 25 5.94 -3.45 -18.45
N LEU A 26 7.20 -3.19 -18.83
CA LEU A 26 8.04 -2.21 -18.15
C LEU A 26 7.51 -0.78 -18.35
N THR A 27 7.13 -0.41 -19.57
CA THR A 27 6.53 0.91 -19.86
C THR A 27 5.25 1.11 -19.04
N ASN A 28 4.38 0.10 -18.97
CA ASN A 28 3.16 0.15 -18.17
C ASN A 28 3.45 0.27 -16.67
N HIS A 29 4.44 -0.48 -16.16
CA HIS A 29 4.87 -0.39 -14.76
C HIS A 29 5.35 1.03 -14.42
N ILE A 30 6.20 1.64 -15.26
CA ILE A 30 6.70 3.00 -15.05
C ILE A 30 5.53 4.01 -15.08
N ALA A 31 4.67 3.94 -16.09
CA ALA A 31 3.53 4.85 -16.22
C ALA A 31 2.59 4.77 -15.02
N HIS A 32 2.23 3.54 -14.59
CA HIS A 32 1.37 3.32 -13.45
C HIS A 32 2.01 3.79 -12.14
N PHE A 33 3.31 3.54 -11.95
CA PHE A 33 4.05 4.04 -10.79
C PHE A 33 4.09 5.57 -10.75
N THR A 34 4.33 6.25 -11.88
CA THR A 34 4.32 7.72 -11.94
C THR A 34 2.94 8.28 -11.56
N ILE A 35 1.85 7.72 -12.10
CA ILE A 35 0.49 8.14 -11.75
C ILE A 35 0.21 7.93 -10.26
N PHE A 36 0.61 6.78 -9.71
CA PHE A 36 0.48 6.49 -8.29
C PHE A 36 1.28 7.48 -7.43
N GLN A 37 2.53 7.73 -7.81
CA GLN A 37 3.41 8.64 -7.10
C GLN A 37 2.86 10.06 -7.06
N ASP A 38 2.39 10.57 -8.20
CA ASP A 38 1.79 11.90 -8.30
C ASP A 38 0.53 12.00 -7.45
N TYR A 39 -0.34 10.98 -7.50
CA TYR A 39 -1.55 10.93 -6.68
C TYR A 39 -1.21 10.95 -5.18
N VAL A 40 -0.34 10.05 -4.72
CA VAL A 40 0.03 9.93 -3.30
C VAL A 40 0.70 11.21 -2.82
N SER A 41 1.61 11.79 -3.62
CA SER A 41 2.28 13.06 -3.27
C SER A 41 1.27 14.20 -3.12
N ASN A 42 0.28 14.28 -4.01
CA ASN A 42 -0.80 15.27 -3.94
C ASN A 42 -1.71 15.05 -2.72
N GLU A 43 -1.99 13.81 -2.34
CA GLU A 43 -2.74 13.52 -1.12
C GLU A 43 -1.94 13.87 0.14
N ILE A 44 -0.64 13.59 0.17
CA ILE A 44 0.23 13.99 1.30
C ILE A 44 0.26 15.51 1.43
N ALA A 45 0.37 16.26 0.32
CA ALA A 45 0.40 17.71 0.34
C ALA A 45 -0.87 18.37 0.93
N LYS A 46 -2.00 17.66 0.95
CA LYS A 46 -3.26 18.13 1.57
C LYS A 46 -3.28 17.98 3.10
N ARG A 47 -2.31 17.26 3.68
CA ARG A 47 -2.27 16.84 5.08
C ARG A 47 -1.15 17.56 5.81
N ARG A 48 -1.42 18.10 7.00
CA ARG A 48 -0.46 18.91 7.78
C ARG A 48 0.40 18.12 8.75
N GLY A 49 -0.08 16.94 9.17
CA GLY A 49 0.55 16.06 10.15
C GLY A 49 1.42 14.95 9.53
N ILE A 50 1.48 14.84 8.21
CA ILE A 50 2.34 13.89 7.50
C ILE A 50 3.41 14.68 6.76
N SER A 51 4.68 14.33 6.96
CA SER A 51 5.75 14.94 6.16
C SER A 51 5.96 14.12 4.88
N PRO A 52 6.28 14.75 3.74
CA PRO A 52 6.56 14.02 2.50
C PRO A 52 7.69 12.97 2.64
N GLY A 53 8.67 13.24 3.51
CA GLY A 53 9.78 12.33 3.78
C GLY A 53 9.41 11.15 4.69
N SER A 54 8.23 11.14 5.30
CA SER A 54 7.80 10.03 6.17
C SER A 54 7.12 8.89 5.41
N ILE A 55 6.98 9.00 4.09
CA ILE A 55 6.32 8.00 3.25
C ILE A 55 7.23 7.59 2.11
N ASP A 56 7.64 6.33 2.11
CA ASP A 56 8.28 5.69 0.98
C ASP A 56 7.21 5.19 0.00
N ILE A 57 6.90 6.04 -0.97
CA ILE A 57 5.88 5.77 -2.01
C ILE A 57 6.23 4.52 -2.82
N LEU A 58 7.52 4.24 -3.04
CA LEU A 58 7.96 3.08 -3.81
C LEU A 58 7.74 1.78 -3.03
N VAL A 59 8.05 1.76 -1.73
CA VAL A 59 7.76 0.61 -0.86
C VAL A 59 6.26 0.36 -0.81
N LEU A 60 5.45 1.40 -0.59
CA LEU A 60 4.00 1.29 -0.59
C LEU A 60 3.46 0.75 -1.92
N TYR A 61 3.96 1.29 -3.04
CA TYR A 61 3.57 0.82 -4.37
C TYR A 61 3.91 -0.65 -4.61
N ASN A 62 5.12 -1.08 -4.22
CA ASN A 62 5.53 -2.47 -4.40
C ASN A 62 4.78 -3.43 -3.47
N LEU A 63 4.35 -2.95 -2.29
CA LEU A 63 3.47 -3.73 -1.42
C LEU A 63 2.10 -3.90 -2.08
N ILE A 64 1.50 -2.85 -2.63
CA ILE A 64 0.18 -2.92 -3.29
C ILE A 64 0.27 -3.74 -4.58
N PHE A 65 1.23 -3.47 -5.45
CA PHE A 65 1.32 -4.00 -6.82
C PHE A 65 2.61 -4.82 -7.05
N SER A 66 2.77 -5.89 -6.27
CA SER A 66 3.99 -6.72 -6.23
C SER A 66 4.37 -7.37 -7.56
N THR A 67 3.42 -7.52 -8.48
CA THR A 67 3.63 -8.15 -9.81
C THR A 67 3.56 -7.17 -10.98
N SER A 68 3.56 -5.86 -10.74
CA SER A 68 3.42 -4.84 -11.79
C SER A 68 4.53 -4.86 -12.84
N ARG A 69 5.75 -5.28 -12.49
CA ARG A 69 6.85 -5.46 -13.45
C ARG A 69 6.59 -6.57 -14.48
N ASN A 70 5.68 -7.49 -14.16
CA ASN A 70 5.22 -8.54 -15.07
C ASN A 70 3.97 -8.11 -15.86
N GLY A 71 3.59 -6.82 -15.79
CA GLY A 71 2.43 -6.25 -16.46
C GLY A 71 1.10 -6.46 -15.74
N LYS A 72 1.11 -6.94 -14.49
CA LYS A 72 -0.10 -7.16 -13.67
C LYS A 72 -0.24 -6.11 -12.58
N THR A 73 -1.32 -5.33 -12.62
CA THR A 73 -1.62 -4.30 -11.62
C THR A 73 -2.69 -4.74 -10.63
N ASP A 74 -2.77 -6.04 -10.35
CA ASP A 74 -3.66 -6.57 -9.31
C ASP A 74 -3.12 -6.21 -7.92
N VAL A 75 -4.03 -5.98 -6.98
CA VAL A 75 -3.69 -5.79 -5.57
C VAL A 75 -3.11 -7.08 -5.01
N SER A 76 -1.97 -6.99 -4.33
CA SER A 76 -1.30 -8.16 -3.76
C SER A 76 -2.02 -8.67 -2.51
N ASP A 77 -1.96 -9.98 -2.29
CA ASP A 77 -2.44 -10.60 -1.06
C ASP A 77 -1.70 -10.04 0.17
N GLY A 78 -0.41 -9.72 0.03
CA GLY A 78 0.38 -9.10 1.10
C GLY A 78 -0.15 -7.73 1.53
N TYR A 79 -0.68 -6.95 0.59
CA TYR A 79 -1.32 -5.68 0.94
C TYR A 79 -2.68 -5.89 1.59
N ILE A 80 -3.46 -6.87 1.12
CA ILE A 80 -4.75 -7.23 1.74
C ILE A 80 -4.51 -7.64 3.21
N ASP A 81 -3.54 -8.51 3.45
CA ASP A 81 -3.15 -8.93 4.80
C ASP A 81 -2.68 -7.77 5.66
N PHE A 82 -1.91 -6.82 5.09
CA PHE A 82 -1.51 -5.60 5.77
C PHE A 82 -2.72 -4.78 6.25
N VAL A 83 -3.73 -4.57 5.41
CA VAL A 83 -4.95 -3.82 5.79
C VAL A 83 -5.79 -4.61 6.81
N CYS A 84 -5.90 -5.93 6.66
CA CYS A 84 -6.57 -6.82 7.63
C CYS A 84 -5.92 -6.72 9.02
N GLN A 85 -4.60 -6.79 9.10
CA GLN A 85 -3.85 -6.69 10.34
C GLN A 85 -3.97 -5.28 10.96
N LEU A 86 -3.95 -4.23 10.13
CA LEU A 86 -4.18 -2.87 10.61
C LEU A 86 -5.57 -2.74 11.26
N ASN A 87 -6.60 -3.28 10.63
CA ASN A 87 -7.95 -3.34 11.20
C ASN A 87 -7.99 -4.12 12.52
N ALA A 88 -7.31 -5.26 12.61
CA ALA A 88 -7.24 -6.03 13.85
C ALA A 88 -6.56 -5.24 14.99
N LEU A 89 -5.52 -4.45 14.69
CA LEU A 89 -4.86 -3.58 15.67
C LEU A 89 -5.80 -2.45 16.14
N ILE A 90 -6.52 -1.82 15.22
CA ILE A 90 -7.51 -0.79 15.56
C ILE A 90 -8.62 -1.39 16.43
N ASP A 91 -9.10 -2.59 16.10
CA ASP A 91 -10.19 -3.24 16.84
C ASP A 91 -9.75 -3.63 18.24
N PHE A 92 -8.56 -4.21 18.36
CA PHE A 92 -7.96 -4.52 19.66
C PHE A 92 -7.84 -3.26 20.54
N SER A 93 -7.37 -2.15 19.98
CA SER A 93 -7.27 -0.88 20.71
C SER A 93 -8.64 -0.29 21.06
N ASN A 94 -9.63 -0.45 20.19
CA ASN A 94 -11.02 -0.10 20.48
C ASN A 94 -11.57 -0.92 21.66
N GLU A 95 -11.34 -2.24 21.66
CA GLU A 95 -11.79 -3.14 22.73
C GLU A 95 -11.09 -2.83 24.06
N GLN A 96 -9.80 -2.52 24.05
CA GLN A 96 -9.08 -2.08 25.25
C GLN A 96 -9.63 -0.77 25.83
N ALA A 97 -9.93 0.20 24.97
CA ALA A 97 -10.45 1.49 25.41
C ALA A 97 -11.89 1.40 25.94
N GLN A 98 -12.73 0.55 25.34
CA GLN A 98 -14.15 0.45 25.69
C GLN A 98 -14.48 -0.59 26.75
N ARG A 99 -13.77 -1.72 26.77
CA ARG A 99 -14.11 -2.90 27.57
C ARG A 99 -12.98 -3.36 28.50
N ALA A 100 -11.82 -2.69 28.48
CA ALA A 100 -10.62 -3.10 29.20
C ALA A 100 -10.22 -4.57 28.94
N LYS A 101 -10.51 -5.08 27.74
CA LYS A 101 -10.18 -6.44 27.32
C LYS A 101 -8.66 -6.61 27.31
N GLU A 102 -8.15 -7.62 28.01
CA GLU A 102 -6.69 -7.84 28.18
C GLU A 102 -5.93 -6.66 28.83
N GLY A 103 -6.63 -5.85 29.63
CA GLY A 103 -6.06 -4.72 30.38
C GLY A 103 -6.57 -3.35 29.91
N SER A 104 -6.18 -2.31 30.64
CA SER A 104 -6.51 -0.93 30.27
C SER A 104 -5.72 -0.49 29.04
N PHE A 105 -6.35 0.34 28.19
CA PHE A 105 -5.70 0.92 27.02
C PHE A 105 -4.44 1.70 27.40
N ARG A 106 -3.30 1.25 26.86
CA ARG A 106 -1.99 1.90 27.06
C ARG A 106 -1.55 2.58 25.79
N TYR A 107 -1.58 3.91 25.79
CA TYR A 107 -1.32 4.71 24.60
C TYR A 107 0.05 4.43 23.96
N LYS A 108 1.12 4.36 24.77
CA LYS A 108 2.47 4.10 24.27
C LYS A 108 2.58 2.76 23.53
N GLN A 109 1.94 1.71 24.07
CA GLN A 109 1.92 0.38 23.44
C GLN A 109 1.07 0.36 22.17
N HIS A 110 0.00 1.15 22.11
CA HIS A 110 -0.75 1.37 20.87
C HIS A 110 0.13 2.05 19.80
N GLN A 111 0.81 3.14 20.16
CA GLN A 111 1.70 3.86 19.25
C GLN A 111 2.80 2.96 18.68
N GLU A 112 3.45 2.16 19.54
CA GLU A 112 4.47 1.18 19.13
C GLU A 112 3.91 0.21 18.08
N ARG A 113 2.78 -0.43 18.37
CA ARG A 113 2.17 -1.41 17.45
C ARG A 113 1.74 -0.81 16.11
N ILE A 114 1.08 0.35 16.12
CA ILE A 114 0.65 1.00 14.88
C ILE A 114 1.86 1.43 14.06
N ARG A 115 2.86 2.05 14.69
CA ARG A 115 4.06 2.49 13.99
C ARG A 115 4.82 1.32 13.37
N ASP A 116 5.03 0.25 14.14
CA ASP A 116 5.80 -0.90 13.67
C ASP A 116 5.07 -1.60 12.51
N HIS A 117 3.73 -1.65 12.55
CA HIS A 117 2.91 -2.14 11.43
C HIS A 117 3.03 -1.25 10.19
N LEU A 118 2.86 0.06 10.34
CA LEU A 118 2.92 1.04 9.25
C LEU A 118 4.29 1.06 8.57
N MET A 119 5.37 0.85 9.32
CA MET A 119 6.73 0.79 8.79
C MET A 119 6.90 -0.30 7.73
N GLY A 120 6.18 -1.43 7.86
CA GLY A 120 6.17 -2.50 6.86
C GLY A 120 5.63 -2.08 5.49
N ALA A 121 4.83 -1.02 5.43
CA ALA A 121 4.31 -0.43 4.20
C ALA A 121 5.09 0.82 3.75
N GLY A 122 6.24 1.11 4.36
CA GLY A 122 7.03 2.32 4.07
C GLY A 122 6.43 3.59 4.68
N LEU A 123 5.50 3.46 5.63
CA LEU A 123 4.85 4.59 6.31
C LEU A 123 5.49 4.79 7.69
N THR A 124 6.23 5.87 7.86
CA THR A 124 6.90 6.20 9.12
C THR A 124 6.09 7.21 9.90
N VAL A 125 5.78 6.89 11.16
CA VAL A 125 5.11 7.81 12.10
C VAL A 125 6.00 7.98 13.34
N SER A 126 6.30 9.22 13.71
CA SER A 126 7.10 9.50 14.90
C SER A 126 6.26 9.36 16.17
N PHE A 127 6.91 9.02 17.29
CA PHE A 127 6.27 9.16 18.59
C PHE A 127 5.95 10.63 18.84
N ALA A 128 4.73 10.88 19.31
CA ALA A 128 4.27 12.21 19.65
C ALA A 128 3.34 12.13 20.88
N PRO A 129 3.04 13.26 21.53
CA PRO A 129 1.97 13.33 22.53
C PRO A 129 0.64 12.78 22.01
N ARG A 130 -0.28 12.48 22.93
CA ARG A 130 -1.55 11.81 22.61
C ARG A 130 -2.32 12.47 21.47
N ASN A 131 -2.57 13.77 21.59
CA ASN A 131 -3.37 14.49 20.60
C ASN A 131 -2.69 14.51 19.22
N ASP A 132 -1.39 14.82 19.19
CA ASP A 132 -0.63 14.96 17.95
C ASP A 132 -0.50 13.63 17.20
N PHE A 133 -0.25 12.53 17.93
CA PHE A 133 -0.21 11.21 17.32
C PHE A 133 -1.60 10.76 16.85
N PHE A 134 -2.66 11.05 17.61
CA PHE A 134 -4.02 10.70 17.19
C PHE A 134 -4.43 11.43 15.90
N GLU A 135 -4.04 12.70 15.78
CA GLU A 135 -4.23 13.46 14.54
C GLU A 135 -3.41 12.87 13.39
N THR A 136 -2.12 12.63 13.62
CA THR A 136 -1.20 12.09 12.60
C THR A 136 -1.66 10.72 12.11
N GLU A 137 -2.00 9.81 13.02
CA GLU A 137 -2.58 8.49 12.72
C GLU A 137 -3.85 8.64 11.87
N GLY A 138 -4.73 9.58 12.22
CA GLY A 138 -5.96 9.82 11.48
C GLY A 138 -5.69 10.27 10.04
N GLN A 139 -4.69 11.13 9.85
CA GLN A 139 -4.29 11.58 8.52
C GLN A 139 -3.69 10.43 7.70
N VAL A 140 -2.89 9.56 8.33
CA VAL A 140 -2.30 8.37 7.66
C VAL A 140 -3.39 7.38 7.27
N PHE A 141 -4.34 7.08 8.16
CA PHE A 141 -5.45 6.18 7.84
C PHE A 141 -6.33 6.76 6.73
N ALA A 142 -6.58 8.07 6.74
CA ALA A 142 -7.28 8.74 5.66
C ALA A 142 -6.47 8.74 4.35
N LEU A 143 -5.14 8.70 4.38
CA LEU A 143 -4.33 8.52 3.18
C LEU A 143 -4.49 7.10 2.63
N ILE A 144 -4.35 6.08 3.49
CA ILE A 144 -4.54 4.67 3.11
C ILE A 144 -5.92 4.46 2.50
N ASP A 145 -6.97 4.99 3.13
CA ASP A 145 -8.35 4.86 2.61
C ASP A 145 -8.53 5.51 1.23
N ARG A 146 -7.92 6.69 1.00
CA ARG A 146 -7.97 7.36 -0.32
C ARG A 146 -7.20 6.60 -1.39
N VAL A 147 -6.04 6.05 -1.03
CA VAL A 147 -5.28 5.17 -1.92
C VAL A 147 -6.11 3.92 -2.25
N ASN A 148 -6.74 3.30 -1.27
CA ASN A 148 -7.58 2.13 -1.46
C ASN A 148 -8.76 2.40 -2.40
N GLN A 149 -9.46 3.51 -2.20
CA GLN A 149 -10.58 3.92 -3.05
C GLN A 149 -10.17 4.17 -4.49
N SER A 150 -8.95 4.65 -4.73
CA SER A 150 -8.51 5.09 -6.06
C SER A 150 -7.79 4.00 -6.85
N PHE A 151 -7.00 3.17 -6.16
CA PHE A 151 -6.09 2.20 -6.80
C PHE A 151 -6.40 0.75 -6.44
N CYS A 152 -7.11 0.50 -5.34
CA CYS A 152 -7.34 -0.84 -4.81
C CYS A 152 -8.83 -1.22 -4.83
N TYR A 153 -9.61 -0.69 -5.77
CA TYR A 153 -11.05 -0.95 -5.89
C TYR A 153 -11.31 -2.42 -6.26
N SER A 154 -11.27 -3.28 -5.25
CA SER A 154 -11.46 -4.72 -5.30
C SER A 154 -12.28 -5.11 -4.06
N ALA A 155 -13.19 -6.06 -4.22
CA ALA A 155 -13.97 -6.61 -3.10
C ALA A 155 -13.10 -7.24 -2.00
N SER A 156 -11.82 -7.50 -2.29
CA SER A 156 -10.89 -8.17 -1.39
C SER A 156 -10.21 -7.25 -0.37
N VAL A 157 -10.14 -5.94 -0.61
CA VAL A 157 -9.50 -5.01 0.34
C VAL A 157 -10.54 -4.51 1.35
N PRO A 158 -10.39 -4.83 2.65
CA PRO A 158 -11.36 -4.39 3.65
C PRO A 158 -11.28 -2.88 3.87
N VAL A 159 -12.43 -2.28 4.16
CA VAL A 159 -12.50 -0.87 4.59
C VAL A 159 -11.89 -0.73 5.99
N LEU A 160 -11.20 0.38 6.24
CA LEU A 160 -10.66 0.67 7.58
C LEU A 160 -11.78 0.91 8.58
N ILE A 161 -11.71 0.24 9.73
CA ILE A 161 -12.72 0.39 10.79
C ILE A 161 -12.55 1.73 11.54
N PRO A 162 -13.64 2.32 12.05
CA PRO A 162 -13.57 3.57 12.79
C PRO A 162 -12.85 3.39 14.14
N ARG A 163 -12.04 4.38 14.49
CA ARG A 163 -11.38 4.47 15.80
C ARG A 163 -12.40 4.92 16.85
N LYS A 164 -12.40 4.26 18.01
CA LYS A 164 -13.26 4.51 19.18
C LYS A 164 -12.46 4.79 20.45
N TYR A 165 -11.13 4.70 20.35
CA TYR A 165 -10.21 5.18 21.37
C TYR A 165 -9.89 6.66 21.13
N ASN A 166 -9.69 7.39 22.22
CA ASN A 166 -9.11 8.73 22.21
C ASN A 166 -7.76 8.67 22.90
#